data_AF-A0A942U4E9-F1
#
_entry.id   AF-A0A942U4E9-F1
#
_cell.length_a   1.000
_cell.length_b   1.000
_cell.length_c   1.000
_cell.angle_alpha   90.00
_cell.angle_beta   90.00
_cell.angle_gamma   90.00
#
_symmetry.space_group_name_H-M   'P 1'
#
loop_
_entity.id
_entity.type
_entity.pdbx_description
1 polymer ?
#
loop_
_entity_poly.entity_id
_entity_poly.type
_entity_poly.pdbx_seq_one_letter_code
_entity_poly.pdbx_strand_id
1 'polypeptide(L)'
;MNTDQAFELLKSAGVPDELSIQTVRRWMRERKIRFEGKARLSKTEYILEDTDEAFDLLKDAGVAANIGIQLVKRWYNEGKIHRLGNVDQIKEYISTQPKLPPFEDKPSDMTIRELKVKLKAQDEQIKGIQELHQTSLKAMIQQRDKLNKEIASLKHEKSELQLETRNVLKENIDLRKELLRLKEELSKQGKGEDEKVQSQSGPSSNPQDYRRKLGLSKTAGPKEVLAGFKKLLIETHPDHGGSAKAFHYVKTDYDQFKSRIKGN
;
A
#
# COMPACT_ATOMS: atom_id res chain seq x y z
N MET A 1 29.38 26.33 -19.51
CA MET A 1 28.63 25.76 -18.37
C MET A 1 27.15 26.20 -18.38
N ASN A 2 26.22 25.27 -18.14
CA ASN A 2 24.77 25.56 -18.05
C ASN A 2 24.30 25.80 -16.59
N THR A 3 23.04 26.23 -16.40
CA THR A 3 22.47 26.58 -15.09
C THR A 3 22.48 25.40 -14.10
N ASP A 4 22.09 24.21 -14.55
CA ASP A 4 21.98 23.03 -13.70
C ASP A 4 23.38 22.51 -13.29
N GLN A 5 24.35 22.56 -14.21
CA GLN A 5 25.75 22.25 -13.95
C GLN A 5 26.37 23.23 -12.95
N ALA A 6 26.10 24.54 -13.10
CA ALA A 6 26.59 25.55 -12.18
C ALA A 6 26.03 25.36 -10.76
N PHE A 7 24.77 24.95 -10.65
CA PHE A 7 24.14 24.66 -9.37
C PHE A 7 24.74 23.42 -8.70
N GLU A 8 24.93 22.32 -9.44
CA GLU A 8 25.58 21.10 -8.92
C GLU A 8 27.06 21.33 -8.56
N LEU A 9 27.76 22.20 -9.28
CA LEU A 9 29.13 22.63 -8.95
C LEU A 9 29.18 23.26 -7.55
N LEU A 10 28.28 24.22 -7.28
CA LEU A 10 28.24 24.91 -5.98
C LEU A 10 27.79 23.98 -4.85
N LYS A 11 26.84 23.08 -5.14
CA LYS A 11 26.37 22.07 -4.19
C LYS A 11 27.48 21.09 -3.81
N SER A 12 28.26 20.61 -4.78
CA SER A 12 29.40 19.73 -4.51
C SER A 12 30.57 20.45 -3.83
N ALA A 13 30.64 21.78 -3.95
CA ALA A 13 31.53 22.64 -3.17
C ALA A 13 31.05 22.94 -1.74
N GLY A 14 29.87 22.43 -1.34
CA GLY A 14 29.31 22.64 -0.01
C GLY A 14 28.72 24.03 0.22
N VAL A 15 28.45 24.78 -0.85
CA VAL A 15 27.76 26.07 -0.78
C VAL A 15 26.27 25.81 -0.50
N PRO A 16 25.65 26.45 0.50
CA PRO A 16 24.26 26.20 0.84
C PRO A 16 23.33 26.64 -0.30
N ASP A 17 22.24 25.90 -0.50
CA ASP A 17 21.35 26.02 -1.67
C ASP A 17 20.90 27.46 -1.96
N GLU A 18 20.62 28.26 -0.93
CA GLU A 18 20.22 29.67 -1.08
C GLU A 18 21.33 30.54 -1.70
N LEU A 19 22.58 30.39 -1.22
CA LEU A 19 23.75 31.08 -1.77
C LEU A 19 24.08 30.55 -3.17
N SER A 20 23.87 29.26 -3.40
CA SER A 20 24.05 28.64 -4.72
C SER A 20 23.08 29.23 -5.75
N ILE A 21 21.79 29.36 -5.41
CA ILE A 21 20.77 29.97 -6.28
C ILE A 21 21.09 31.44 -6.58
N GLN A 22 21.51 32.21 -5.57
CA GLN A 22 21.86 33.63 -5.76
C GLN A 22 23.10 33.79 -6.64
N THR A 23 24.11 32.94 -6.45
CA THR A 23 25.35 32.94 -7.24
C THR A 23 25.10 32.55 -8.68
N VAL A 24 24.30 31.50 -8.94
CA VAL A 24 23.89 31.09 -10.28
C VAL A 24 23.10 32.20 -10.99
N ARG A 25 22.16 32.87 -10.29
CA ARG A 25 21.44 34.02 -10.84
C ARG A 25 22.37 35.20 -11.16
N ARG A 26 23.39 35.44 -10.35
CA ARG A 26 24.43 36.45 -10.61
C ARG A 26 25.26 36.08 -11.85
N TRP A 27 25.72 34.84 -11.96
CA TRP A 27 26.49 34.37 -13.10
C TRP A 27 25.69 34.35 -14.41
N MET A 28 24.37 34.13 -14.36
CA MET A 28 23.49 34.32 -15.53
C MET A 28 23.44 35.79 -15.96
N ARG A 29 23.37 36.75 -15.02
CA ARG A 29 23.39 38.19 -15.33
C ARG A 29 24.74 38.63 -15.90
N GLU A 30 25.83 38.08 -15.38
CA GLU A 30 27.21 38.33 -15.83
C GLU A 30 27.58 37.57 -17.12
N ARG A 31 26.65 36.79 -17.70
CA ARG A 31 26.85 35.94 -18.89
C ARG A 31 27.98 34.90 -18.76
N LYS A 32 28.41 34.59 -17.54
CA LYS A 32 29.39 33.53 -17.24
C LYS A 32 28.83 32.13 -17.49
N ILE A 33 27.51 31.97 -17.32
CA ILE A 33 26.78 30.74 -17.62
C ILE A 33 25.61 31.02 -18.54
N ARG A 34 25.21 30.01 -19.32
CA ARG A 34 24.06 30.11 -20.24
C ARG A 34 22.87 29.35 -19.69
N PHE A 35 21.68 29.93 -19.81
CA PHE A 35 20.43 29.24 -19.52
C PHE A 35 20.12 28.27 -20.66
N GLU A 36 20.08 26.98 -20.34
CA GLU A 36 19.69 25.94 -21.28
C GLU A 36 18.31 25.42 -20.84
N GLY A 37 17.27 25.84 -21.57
CA GLY A 37 15.89 25.48 -21.24
C GLY A 37 15.65 23.99 -21.50
N LYS A 38 15.41 23.22 -20.43
CA LYS A 38 14.92 21.82 -20.39
C LYS A 38 14.96 21.07 -21.73
N ALA A 39 16.16 20.73 -22.18
CA ALA A 39 16.37 19.82 -23.29
C ALA A 39 17.04 18.54 -22.80
N ARG A 40 16.21 17.62 -22.29
CA ARG A 40 16.52 16.21 -21.99
C ARG A 40 17.54 15.99 -20.86
N LEU A 41 17.31 14.92 -20.09
CA LEU A 41 18.24 14.34 -19.13
C LEU A 41 19.48 13.79 -19.87
N SER A 42 20.27 14.65 -20.52
CA SER A 42 21.61 14.28 -20.96
C SER A 42 22.46 14.13 -19.70
N LYS A 43 23.10 12.97 -19.56
CA LYS A 43 24.11 12.66 -18.55
C LYS A 43 24.86 13.93 -18.15
N THR A 44 24.79 14.27 -16.87
CA THR A 44 25.52 15.37 -16.23
C THR A 44 27.02 15.04 -16.18
N GLU A 45 27.65 14.99 -17.35
CA GLU A 45 29.08 15.08 -17.51
C GLU A 45 29.36 16.58 -17.66
N TYR A 46 29.58 17.28 -16.54
CA TYR A 46 30.13 18.63 -16.59
C TYR A 46 31.56 18.48 -17.08
N ILE A 47 31.85 19.09 -18.22
CA ILE A 47 33.20 19.17 -18.76
C ILE A 47 33.62 20.62 -18.57
N LEU A 48 34.39 20.87 -17.52
CA LEU A 48 35.14 22.12 -17.41
C LEU A 48 36.36 21.99 -18.34
N GLU A 49 36.57 22.99 -19.18
CA GLU A 49 37.64 22.95 -20.18
C GLU A 49 39.02 23.01 -19.51
N ASP A 50 39.13 23.73 -18.38
CA ASP A 50 40.36 23.96 -17.64
C ASP A 50 40.16 24.00 -16.11
N THR A 51 41.19 23.65 -15.33
CA THR A 51 41.21 23.81 -13.87
C THR A 51 41.13 25.28 -13.45
N ASP A 52 41.66 26.18 -14.29
CA ASP A 52 41.71 27.62 -14.04
C ASP A 52 40.30 28.23 -13.96
N GLU A 53 39.44 27.85 -14.91
CA GLU A 53 38.02 28.23 -14.91
C GLU A 53 37.30 27.73 -13.64
N ALA A 54 37.65 26.54 -13.15
CA ALA A 54 37.09 25.98 -11.92
C ALA A 54 37.49 26.79 -10.68
N PHE A 55 38.75 27.23 -10.59
CA PHE A 55 39.24 28.03 -9.48
C PHE A 55 38.62 29.43 -9.44
N ASP A 56 38.49 30.09 -10.59
CA ASP A 56 37.84 31.40 -10.69
C ASP A 56 36.36 31.33 -10.27
N LEU A 57 35.64 30.29 -10.68
CA LEU A 57 34.25 30.07 -10.27
C LEU A 57 34.12 29.80 -8.77
N LEU A 58 35.03 29.02 -8.18
CA LEU A 58 35.02 28.73 -6.74
C LEU A 58 35.39 29.98 -5.91
N LYS A 59 36.34 30.78 -6.40
CA LYS A 59 36.71 32.09 -5.81
C LYS A 59 35.55 33.06 -5.83
N ASP A 60 34.87 33.18 -6.97
CA ASP A 60 33.68 34.03 -7.12
C ASP A 60 32.51 33.58 -6.22
N ALA A 61 32.39 32.27 -5.99
CA ALA A 61 31.41 31.69 -5.10
C ALA A 61 31.74 31.82 -3.60
N GLY A 62 32.93 32.35 -3.26
CA GLY A 62 33.37 32.53 -1.88
C GLY A 62 33.78 31.22 -1.20
N VAL A 63 34.13 30.18 -1.98
CA VAL A 63 34.61 28.91 -1.44
C VAL A 63 36.02 29.10 -0.88
N ALA A 64 36.31 28.51 0.27
CA ALA A 64 37.64 28.61 0.88
C ALA A 64 38.70 27.85 0.06
N ALA A 65 39.93 28.36 0.05
CA ALA A 65 40.96 27.87 -0.87
C ALA A 65 41.33 26.39 -0.64
N ASN A 66 41.38 25.96 0.62
CA ASN A 66 41.62 24.58 1.02
C ASN A 66 40.54 23.61 0.49
N ILE A 67 39.27 24.02 0.54
CA ILE A 67 38.12 23.23 0.06
C ILE A 67 38.13 23.20 -1.48
N GLY A 68 38.32 24.36 -2.11
CA GLY A 68 38.37 24.46 -3.57
C GLY A 68 39.48 23.63 -4.21
N ILE A 69 40.70 23.64 -3.63
CA ILE A 69 41.84 22.86 -4.15
C ILE A 69 41.58 21.34 -4.06
N GLN A 70 41.01 20.86 -2.95
CA GLN A 70 40.67 19.43 -2.81
C GLN A 70 39.59 19.01 -3.81
N LEU A 71 38.62 19.88 -4.03
CA LEU A 71 37.49 19.62 -4.91
C LEU A 71 37.90 19.62 -6.39
N VAL A 72 38.70 20.58 -6.84
CA VAL A 72 39.24 20.62 -8.20
C VAL A 72 40.16 19.41 -8.45
N LYS A 73 40.99 19.02 -7.48
CA LYS A 73 41.81 17.80 -7.58
C LYS A 73 40.95 16.53 -7.71
N ARG A 74 39.85 16.46 -6.97
CA ARG A 74 38.88 15.37 -7.06
C ARG A 74 38.19 15.35 -8.43
N TRP A 75 37.77 16.50 -8.95
CA TRP A 75 37.14 16.61 -10.26
C TRP A 75 38.07 16.27 -11.42
N TYR A 76 39.34 16.63 -11.31
CA TYR A 76 40.37 16.19 -12.25
C TYR A 76 40.51 14.67 -12.27
N ASN A 77 40.60 14.04 -11.09
CA ASN A 77 40.69 12.58 -10.97
C ASN A 77 39.43 11.84 -11.46
N GLU A 78 38.26 12.48 -11.33
CA GLU A 78 36.98 11.96 -11.79
C GLU A 78 36.73 12.21 -13.30
N GLY A 79 37.69 12.80 -14.03
CA GLY A 79 37.60 13.05 -15.48
C GLY A 79 36.69 14.21 -15.88
N LYS A 80 36.34 15.05 -14.90
CA LYS A 80 35.35 16.15 -15.02
C LYS A 80 35.99 17.45 -15.54
N ILE A 81 37.32 17.51 -15.53
CA ILE A 81 38.15 18.62 -16.01
C ILE A 81 39.18 18.04 -16.99
N HIS A 82 39.33 18.67 -18.15
CA HIS A 82 40.13 18.09 -19.25
C HIS A 82 41.58 18.54 -19.30
N ARG A 83 41.88 19.76 -18.82
CA ARG A 83 43.24 20.34 -18.88
C ARG A 83 43.71 20.77 -17.50
N LEU A 84 45.01 20.58 -17.26
CA LEU A 84 45.73 21.20 -16.16
C LEU A 84 46.13 22.61 -16.60
N GLY A 85 45.49 23.60 -16.00
CA GLY A 85 45.75 25.01 -16.21
C GLY A 85 47.00 25.49 -15.49
N ASN A 86 47.22 26.80 -15.54
CA ASN A 86 48.47 27.39 -15.11
C ASN A 86 48.60 27.42 -13.57
N VAL A 87 49.68 26.86 -13.05
CA VAL A 87 49.96 26.66 -11.60
C VAL A 87 49.94 27.97 -10.79
N ASP A 88 50.03 29.12 -11.45
CA ASP A 88 50.05 30.43 -10.80
C ASP A 88 48.69 30.88 -10.24
N GLN A 89 47.56 30.41 -10.78
CA GLN A 89 46.24 30.71 -10.19
C GLN A 89 46.01 30.00 -8.86
N ILE A 90 46.57 28.81 -8.67
CA ILE A 90 46.57 28.10 -7.37
C ILE A 90 47.29 28.96 -6.32
N LYS A 91 48.43 29.58 -6.69
CA LYS A 91 49.17 30.47 -5.79
C LYS A 91 48.36 31.73 -5.47
N GLU A 92 47.68 32.31 -6.44
CA GLU A 92 46.86 33.51 -6.24
C GLU A 92 45.63 33.23 -5.35
N TYR A 93 45.01 32.06 -5.52
CA TYR A 93 43.90 31.58 -4.70
C TYR A 93 44.30 31.29 -3.25
N ILE A 94 45.53 30.80 -3.03
CA ILE A 94 46.12 30.62 -1.70
C ILE A 94 46.51 31.99 -1.07
N SER A 95 46.93 32.97 -1.88
CA SER A 95 47.49 34.24 -1.41
C SER A 95 46.43 35.26 -0.95
N THR A 96 45.17 35.15 -1.38
CA THR A 96 44.11 36.15 -1.10
C THR A 96 43.33 35.94 0.20
N GLN A 97 43.63 34.89 0.98
CA GLN A 97 42.98 34.67 2.28
C GLN A 97 43.76 35.38 3.41
N PRO A 98 43.07 36.03 4.38
CA PRO A 98 43.73 36.49 5.60
C PRO A 98 44.37 35.26 6.26
N LYS A 99 45.66 35.37 6.61
CA LYS A 99 46.41 34.32 7.31
C LYS A 99 45.64 33.92 8.57
N LEU A 100 44.91 32.81 8.49
CA LEU A 100 44.47 32.07 9.67
C LEU A 100 45.75 31.71 10.44
N PRO A 101 45.72 31.78 11.79
CA PRO A 101 46.89 31.46 12.59
C PRO A 101 47.40 30.06 12.23
N PRO A 102 48.71 29.81 12.39
CA PRO A 102 49.30 28.50 12.13
C PRO A 102 48.44 27.45 12.81
N PHE A 103 48.07 26.42 12.05
CA PHE A 103 47.40 25.26 12.58
C PHE A 103 48.24 24.77 13.77
N GLU A 104 47.76 25.00 14.99
CA GLU A 104 48.34 24.36 16.16
C GLU A 104 48.19 22.86 15.91
N ASP A 105 49.33 22.16 15.86
CA ASP A 105 49.38 20.71 15.96
C ASP A 105 48.77 20.31 17.32
N LYS A 106 47.44 20.29 17.41
CA LYS A 106 46.74 19.63 18.49
C LYS A 106 47.21 18.17 18.48
N PRO A 107 47.61 17.60 19.62
CA PRO A 107 48.16 16.25 19.66
C PRO A 107 47.15 15.29 19.03
N SER A 108 47.51 14.77 17.85
CA SER A 108 46.71 13.82 17.06
C SER A 108 46.23 12.65 17.90
N ASP A 109 46.96 12.30 18.97
CA ASP A 109 46.58 11.30 19.95
C ASP A 109 45.27 11.58 20.70
N MET A 110 44.94 12.85 21.01
CA MET A 110 43.69 13.18 21.70
C MET A 110 42.49 13.03 20.77
N THR A 111 42.62 13.47 19.52
CA THR A 111 41.57 13.29 18.50
C THR A 111 41.42 11.82 18.10
N ILE A 112 42.51 11.07 18.01
CA ILE A 112 42.48 9.61 17.77
C ILE A 112 41.77 8.88 18.93
N ARG A 113 42.05 9.24 20.19
CA ARG A 113 41.37 8.66 21.35
C ARG A 113 39.88 8.96 21.34
N GLU A 114 39.49 10.21 21.05
CA GLU A 114 38.09 10.60 20.96
C GLU A 114 37.35 9.83 19.85
N LEU A 115 37.96 9.73 18.66
CA LEU A 115 37.41 8.93 17.55
C LEU A 115 37.28 7.46 17.92
N LYS A 116 38.26 6.89 18.65
CA LYS A 116 38.21 5.49 19.11
C LYS A 116 37.08 5.26 20.11
N VAL A 117 36.80 6.22 21.00
CA VAL A 117 35.66 6.16 21.91
C VAL A 117 34.34 6.25 21.14
N LYS A 118 34.23 7.17 20.18
CA LYS A 118 33.04 7.29 19.31
C LYS A 118 32.78 6.01 18.51
N LEU A 119 33.83 5.38 17.98
CA LEU A 119 33.72 4.15 17.20
C LEU A 119 33.23 2.99 18.08
N LYS A 120 33.76 2.85 19.31
CA LYS A 120 33.25 1.86 20.29
C LYS A 120 31.78 2.09 20.64
N ALA A 121 31.38 3.34 20.87
CA ALA A 121 29.98 3.67 21.16
C ALA A 121 29.05 3.32 19.98
N GLN A 122 29.51 3.55 18.73
CA GLN A 122 28.78 3.12 17.54
C GLN A 122 28.70 1.60 17.40
N ASP A 123 29.79 0.87 17.70
CA ASP A 123 29.78 -0.60 17.69
C ASP A 123 28.77 -1.17 18.70
N GLU A 124 28.68 -0.58 19.90
CA GLU A 124 27.68 -0.96 20.90
C GLU A 124 26.25 -0.68 20.43
N GLN A 125 26.01 0.46 19.78
CA GLN A 125 24.72 0.78 19.17
C GLN A 125 24.36 -0.21 18.06
N ILE A 126 25.29 -0.52 17.16
CA ILE A 126 25.09 -1.50 16.08
C ILE A 126 24.75 -2.87 16.67
N LYS A 127 25.46 -3.29 17.72
CA LYS A 127 25.19 -4.55 18.42
C LYS A 127 23.78 -4.57 19.02
N GLY A 128 23.36 -3.49 19.68
CA GLY A 128 22.00 -3.38 20.21
C GLY A 128 20.91 -3.48 19.13
N ILE A 129 21.13 -2.83 17.97
CA ILE A 129 20.22 -2.92 16.82
C ILE A 129 20.18 -4.35 16.26
N GLN A 130 21.32 -5.04 16.18
CA GLN A 130 21.39 -6.43 15.72
C GLN A 130 20.63 -7.37 16.66
N GLU A 131 20.77 -7.23 17.97
CA GLU A 131 20.04 -8.02 18.96
C GLU A 131 18.53 -7.77 18.85
N LEU A 132 18.10 -6.51 18.72
CA LEU A 132 16.70 -6.15 18.46
C LEU A 132 16.19 -6.80 17.17
N HIS A 133 16.94 -6.73 16.06
CA HIS A 133 16.57 -7.41 14.82
C HIS A 133 16.46 -8.93 15.00
N GLN A 134 17.37 -9.57 15.73
CA GLN A 134 17.31 -11.01 15.98
C GLN A 134 16.07 -11.39 16.80
N THR A 135 15.72 -10.61 17.83
CA THR A 135 14.50 -10.84 18.61
C THR A 135 13.25 -10.66 17.76
N SER A 136 13.20 -9.60 16.94
CA SER A 136 12.10 -9.36 16.01
C SER A 136 11.94 -10.48 14.99
N LEU A 137 13.05 -11.00 14.43
CA LEU A 137 13.03 -12.14 13.51
C LEU A 137 12.46 -13.40 14.18
N LYS A 138 12.90 -13.71 15.41
CA LYS A 138 12.38 -14.85 16.17
C LYS A 138 10.88 -14.72 16.42
N ALA A 139 10.41 -13.53 16.81
CA ALA A 139 8.98 -13.26 17.01
C ALA A 139 8.17 -13.44 15.72
N MET A 140 8.66 -12.92 14.59
CA MET A 140 8.02 -13.09 13.29
C MET A 140 7.95 -14.56 12.85
N ILE A 141 9.02 -15.32 13.08
CA ILE A 141 9.04 -16.78 12.79
C ILE A 141 8.00 -17.49 13.64
N GLN A 142 7.91 -17.20 14.94
CA GLN A 142 6.91 -17.79 15.83
C GLN A 142 5.48 -17.46 15.38
N GLN A 143 5.23 -16.21 14.96
CA GLN A 143 3.93 -15.80 14.45
C GLN A 143 3.58 -16.52 13.15
N ARG A 144 4.52 -16.61 12.20
CA ARG A 144 4.36 -17.38 10.97
C ARG A 144 4.01 -18.84 11.26
N ASP A 145 4.71 -19.47 12.20
CA ASP A 145 4.49 -20.87 12.54
C ASP A 145 3.13 -21.09 13.23
N LYS A 146 2.68 -20.14 14.05
CA LYS A 146 1.33 -20.14 14.63
C LYS A 146 0.26 -20.04 13.54
N LEU A 147 0.41 -19.10 12.61
CA LEU A 147 -0.53 -18.94 11.49
C LEU A 147 -0.57 -20.18 10.59
N ASN A 148 0.59 -20.79 10.31
CA ASN A 148 0.65 -22.03 9.52
C ASN A 148 -0.09 -23.19 10.19
N LYS A 149 -0.01 -23.32 11.52
CA LYS A 149 -0.79 -24.32 12.28
C LYS A 149 -2.28 -24.04 12.20
N GLU A 150 -2.70 -22.80 12.35
CA GLU A 150 -4.10 -22.39 12.24
C GLU A 150 -4.66 -22.66 10.84
N ILE A 151 -3.90 -22.34 9.78
CA ILE A 151 -4.26 -22.64 8.39
C ILE A 151 -4.42 -24.16 8.19
N ALA A 152 -3.54 -24.98 8.78
CA ALA A 152 -3.64 -26.43 8.70
C ALA A 152 -4.91 -26.95 9.38
N SER A 153 -5.24 -26.44 10.57
CA SER A 153 -6.49 -26.78 11.28
C SER A 153 -7.73 -26.37 10.49
N LEU A 154 -7.78 -25.13 9.98
CA LEU A 154 -8.91 -24.65 9.17
C LEU A 154 -9.09 -25.45 7.88
N LYS A 155 -7.98 -25.86 7.24
CA LYS A 155 -8.02 -26.71 6.05
C LYS A 155 -8.59 -28.09 6.37
N HIS A 156 -8.25 -28.65 7.53
CA HIS A 156 -8.80 -29.92 8.00
C HIS A 156 -10.30 -29.81 8.29
N GLU A 157 -10.73 -28.82 9.09
CA GLU A 157 -12.14 -28.56 9.40
C GLU A 157 -12.96 -28.33 8.13
N LYS A 158 -12.44 -27.57 7.16
CA LYS A 158 -13.08 -27.40 5.85
C LYS A 158 -13.28 -28.74 5.13
N SER A 159 -12.30 -29.64 5.20
CA SER A 159 -12.41 -30.97 4.60
C SER A 159 -13.48 -31.82 5.29
N GLU A 160 -13.56 -31.76 6.63
CA GLU A 160 -14.59 -32.45 7.41
C GLU A 160 -15.99 -31.93 7.10
N LEU A 161 -16.18 -30.60 7.09
CA LEU A 161 -17.45 -29.98 6.72
C LEU A 161 -17.88 -30.33 5.29
N GLN A 162 -16.93 -30.41 4.36
CA GLN A 162 -17.21 -30.86 2.99
C GLN A 162 -17.61 -32.33 2.92
N LEU A 163 -17.04 -33.19 3.76
CA LEU A 163 -17.44 -34.58 3.87
C LEU A 163 -18.86 -34.68 4.44
N GLU A 164 -19.13 -33.97 5.53
CA GLU A 164 -20.44 -33.94 6.18
C GLU A 164 -21.53 -33.43 5.24
N THR A 165 -21.25 -32.35 4.50
CA THR A 165 -22.16 -31.84 3.47
C THR A 165 -22.51 -32.90 2.43
N ARG A 166 -21.52 -33.70 1.99
CA ARG A 166 -21.78 -34.79 1.03
C ARG A 166 -22.62 -35.91 1.65
N ASN A 167 -22.37 -36.25 2.91
CA ASN A 167 -23.12 -37.27 3.63
C ASN A 167 -24.59 -36.87 3.77
N VAL A 168 -24.86 -35.66 4.27
CA VAL A 168 -26.23 -35.13 4.44
C VAL A 168 -26.95 -35.04 3.09
N LEU A 169 -26.27 -34.61 2.02
CA LEU A 169 -26.86 -34.60 0.68
C LEU A 169 -27.24 -36.00 0.21
N LYS A 170 -26.39 -37.00 0.45
CA LYS A 170 -26.65 -38.39 0.10
C LYS A 170 -27.85 -38.95 0.88
N GLU A 171 -27.88 -38.73 2.19
CA GLU A 171 -29.00 -39.11 3.04
C GLU A 171 -30.29 -38.43 2.59
N ASN A 172 -30.27 -37.13 2.26
CA ASN A 172 -31.44 -36.42 1.75
C ASN A 172 -31.95 -37.01 0.43
N ILE A 173 -31.05 -37.40 -0.47
CA ILE A 173 -31.41 -38.07 -1.73
C ILE A 173 -32.07 -39.42 -1.44
N ASP A 174 -31.52 -40.22 -0.53
CA ASP A 174 -32.03 -41.54 -0.21
C ASP A 174 -33.39 -41.46 0.50
N LEU A 175 -33.56 -40.53 1.44
CA LEU A 175 -34.86 -40.22 2.05
C LEU A 175 -35.90 -39.77 1.03
N ARG A 176 -35.53 -38.96 0.03
CA ARG A 176 -36.44 -38.57 -1.06
C ARG A 176 -36.86 -39.76 -1.91
N LYS A 177 -35.94 -40.68 -2.20
CA LYS A 177 -36.28 -41.93 -2.93
C LYS A 177 -37.23 -42.79 -2.11
N GLU A 178 -37.00 -42.90 -0.81
CA GLU A 178 -37.86 -43.67 0.10
C GLU A 178 -39.25 -43.03 0.22
N LEU A 179 -39.34 -41.71 0.36
CA LEU A 179 -40.61 -40.98 0.30
C LEU A 179 -41.35 -41.18 -1.02
N LEU A 180 -40.64 -41.19 -2.15
CA LEU A 180 -41.24 -41.51 -3.45
C LEU A 180 -41.78 -42.95 -3.48
N ARG A 181 -41.01 -43.91 -2.98
CA ARG A 181 -41.43 -45.32 -2.91
C ARG A 181 -42.68 -45.51 -2.04
N LEU A 182 -42.69 -44.92 -0.84
CA LEU A 182 -43.84 -44.95 0.07
C LEU A 182 -45.07 -44.26 -0.55
N LYS A 183 -44.87 -43.14 -1.25
CA LYS A 183 -45.96 -42.46 -1.96
C LYS A 183 -46.54 -43.34 -3.09
N GLU A 184 -45.70 -44.05 -3.83
CA GLU A 184 -46.16 -45.00 -4.84
C GLU A 184 -46.90 -46.18 -4.22
N GLU A 185 -46.39 -46.75 -3.12
CA GLU A 185 -47.05 -47.83 -2.36
C GLU A 185 -48.43 -47.40 -1.86
N LEU A 186 -48.54 -46.22 -1.25
CA LEU A 186 -49.83 -45.64 -0.82
C LEU A 186 -50.79 -45.40 -2.00
N SER A 187 -50.28 -44.95 -3.15
CA SER A 187 -51.10 -44.77 -4.36
C SER A 187 -51.60 -46.09 -4.95
N LYS A 188 -50.88 -47.19 -4.72
CA LYS A 188 -51.26 -48.54 -5.15
C LYS A 188 -52.24 -49.18 -4.16
N GLN A 189 -52.05 -48.97 -2.85
CA GLN A 189 -52.99 -49.43 -1.81
C GLN A 189 -54.33 -48.68 -1.85
N GLY A 190 -54.34 -47.38 -2.17
CA GLY A 190 -55.56 -46.59 -2.30
C GLY A 190 -56.42 -46.86 -3.55
N LYS A 191 -56.13 -47.92 -4.33
CA LYS A 191 -56.91 -48.33 -5.51
C LYS A 191 -57.84 -49.52 -5.27
N GLY A 192 -57.94 -50.02 -4.04
CA GLY A 192 -58.84 -51.10 -3.68
C GLY A 192 -59.53 -50.82 -2.37
N GLU A 193 -60.51 -49.91 -2.38
CA GLU A 193 -61.74 -49.94 -1.58
C GLU A 193 -62.52 -48.62 -1.81
N ASP A 194 -63.84 -48.76 -1.92
CA ASP A 194 -64.80 -47.77 -2.41
C ASP A 194 -65.00 -46.52 -1.52
N GLU A 195 -65.70 -45.56 -2.13
CA GLU A 195 -66.53 -44.49 -1.55
C GLU A 195 -65.99 -43.04 -1.45
N LYS A 196 -66.56 -42.22 -2.34
CA LYS A 196 -66.92 -40.80 -2.22
C LYS A 196 -66.54 -40.10 -0.91
N VAL A 197 -65.36 -39.49 -0.87
CA VAL A 197 -65.17 -38.22 -0.15
C VAL A 197 -64.44 -37.25 -1.07
N GLN A 198 -65.10 -36.12 -1.30
CA GLN A 198 -64.70 -34.98 -2.10
C GLN A 198 -63.22 -34.61 -1.97
N SER A 199 -62.42 -35.04 -2.93
CA SER A 199 -61.17 -34.39 -3.29
C SER A 199 -61.47 -33.16 -4.16
N GLN A 200 -61.92 -32.07 -3.54
CA GLN A 200 -61.88 -30.74 -4.13
C GLN A 200 -61.35 -29.72 -3.12
N SER A 201 -60.02 -29.62 -3.05
CA SER A 201 -59.35 -28.32 -3.11
C SER A 201 -57.89 -28.56 -3.45
N GLY A 202 -57.60 -28.64 -4.75
CA GLY A 202 -56.28 -28.27 -5.24
C GLY A 202 -55.91 -26.86 -4.77
N PRO A 203 -54.63 -26.48 -4.78
CA PRO A 203 -54.22 -25.17 -4.30
C PRO A 203 -54.93 -24.11 -5.15
N SER A 204 -55.88 -23.37 -4.56
CA SER A 204 -56.37 -22.14 -5.16
C SER A 204 -55.15 -21.23 -5.28
N SER A 205 -54.59 -21.13 -6.48
CA SER A 205 -53.58 -20.15 -6.81
C SER A 205 -54.26 -18.78 -6.79
N ASN A 206 -54.36 -18.21 -5.59
CA ASN A 206 -54.28 -16.77 -5.49
C ASN A 206 -52.78 -16.45 -5.63
N PRO A 207 -52.31 -15.93 -6.78
CA PRO A 207 -50.87 -15.78 -7.06
C PRO A 207 -50.14 -14.81 -6.10
N GLN A 208 -50.85 -14.16 -5.17
CA GLN A 208 -50.28 -13.28 -4.14
C GLN A 208 -50.83 -13.55 -2.73
N ASP A 209 -50.83 -14.79 -2.27
CA ASP A 209 -51.02 -15.05 -0.84
C ASP A 209 -49.71 -14.76 -0.08
N TYR A 210 -49.43 -13.46 0.15
CA TYR A 210 -48.20 -12.99 0.80
C TYR A 210 -47.97 -13.63 2.18
N ARG A 211 -49.05 -14.09 2.84
CA ARG A 211 -48.99 -14.84 4.11
C ARG A 211 -48.25 -16.17 3.95
N ARG A 212 -48.56 -16.92 2.90
CA ARG A 212 -47.88 -18.18 2.58
C ARG A 212 -46.40 -17.95 2.22
N LYS A 213 -46.11 -16.89 1.47
CA LYS A 213 -44.72 -16.51 1.10
C LYS A 213 -43.86 -16.18 2.32
N LEU A 214 -44.45 -15.55 3.34
CA LEU A 214 -43.74 -15.16 4.58
C LEU A 214 -43.79 -16.22 5.69
N GLY A 215 -44.41 -17.38 5.45
CA GLY A 215 -44.60 -18.41 6.49
C GLY A 215 -45.53 -17.99 7.64
N LEU A 216 -46.40 -17.00 7.41
CA LEU A 216 -47.34 -16.49 8.41
C LEU A 216 -48.64 -17.31 8.42
N SER A 217 -49.35 -17.30 9.56
CA SER A 217 -50.66 -17.95 9.70
C SER A 217 -51.66 -17.46 8.64
N LYS A 218 -52.60 -18.33 8.25
CA LYS A 218 -53.72 -17.98 7.33
C LYS A 218 -54.61 -16.86 7.90
N THR A 219 -54.60 -16.67 9.22
CA THR A 219 -55.34 -15.61 9.93
C THR A 219 -54.56 -14.30 10.10
N ALA A 220 -53.30 -14.24 9.63
CA ALA A 220 -52.42 -13.12 9.91
C ALA A 220 -52.94 -11.79 9.36
N GLY A 221 -52.89 -10.75 10.20
CA GLY A 221 -53.38 -9.42 9.85
C GLY A 221 -52.44 -8.66 8.90
N PRO A 222 -52.90 -7.59 8.23
CA PRO A 222 -52.04 -6.79 7.34
C PRO A 222 -50.83 -6.17 8.07
N LYS A 223 -50.97 -5.84 9.36
CA LYS A 223 -49.87 -5.34 10.20
C LYS A 223 -48.77 -6.39 10.41
N GLU A 224 -49.14 -7.66 10.58
CA GLU A 224 -48.20 -8.76 10.78
C GLU A 224 -47.45 -9.09 9.48
N VAL A 225 -48.16 -9.03 8.34
CA VAL A 225 -47.55 -9.19 7.02
C VAL A 225 -46.54 -8.06 6.74
N LEU A 226 -46.84 -6.81 7.11
CA LEU A 226 -45.88 -5.70 7.02
C LEU A 226 -44.65 -5.91 7.93
N ALA A 227 -44.85 -6.41 9.15
CA ALA A 227 -43.77 -6.70 10.07
C ALA A 227 -42.86 -7.83 9.54
N GLY A 228 -43.45 -8.88 8.97
CA GLY A 228 -42.73 -9.99 8.32
C GLY A 228 -41.87 -9.51 7.16
N PHE A 229 -42.41 -8.70 6.25
CA PHE A 229 -41.64 -8.12 5.15
C PHE A 229 -40.50 -7.22 5.64
N LYS A 230 -40.73 -6.40 6.68
CA LYS A 230 -39.67 -5.53 7.23
C LYS A 230 -38.51 -6.35 7.81
N LYS A 231 -38.80 -7.43 8.54
CA LYS A 231 -37.75 -8.34 9.03
C LYS A 231 -36.97 -8.96 7.88
N LEU A 232 -37.67 -9.46 6.86
CA LEU A 232 -37.06 -10.09 5.70
C LEU A 232 -36.20 -9.11 4.88
N LEU A 233 -36.59 -7.84 4.79
CA LEU A 233 -35.79 -6.79 4.15
C LEU A 233 -34.50 -6.49 4.90
N ILE A 234 -34.51 -6.53 6.24
CA ILE A 234 -33.30 -6.35 7.04
C ILE A 234 -32.36 -7.55 6.85
N GLU A 235 -32.90 -8.77 6.94
CA GLU A 235 -32.12 -10.00 6.79
C GLU A 235 -31.53 -10.18 5.38
N THR A 236 -32.25 -9.75 4.34
CA THR A 236 -31.79 -9.86 2.95
C THR A 236 -30.93 -8.69 2.49
N HIS A 237 -30.75 -7.64 3.31
CA HIS A 237 -29.98 -6.46 2.93
C HIS A 237 -28.50 -6.80 2.65
N PRO A 238 -27.90 -6.30 1.56
CA PRO A 238 -26.50 -6.58 1.23
C PRO A 238 -25.51 -6.15 2.32
N ASP A 239 -25.77 -5.02 2.99
CA ASP A 239 -24.92 -4.54 4.11
C ASP A 239 -24.99 -5.45 5.36
N HIS A 240 -26.01 -6.32 5.45
CA HIS A 240 -26.14 -7.31 6.53
C HIS A 240 -25.71 -8.72 6.08
N GLY A 241 -24.99 -8.84 4.95
CA GLY A 241 -24.53 -10.12 4.41
C GLY A 241 -25.59 -10.85 3.57
N GLY A 242 -26.70 -10.19 3.24
CA GLY A 242 -27.76 -10.72 2.39
C GLY A 242 -27.46 -10.61 0.88
N SER A 243 -28.29 -11.26 0.06
CA SER A 243 -28.19 -11.19 -1.40
C SER A 243 -28.95 -9.99 -1.96
N ALA A 244 -28.27 -9.11 -2.70
CA ALA A 244 -28.90 -7.95 -3.34
C ALA A 244 -30.08 -8.34 -4.27
N LYS A 245 -30.02 -9.52 -4.92
CA LYS A 245 -31.12 -10.04 -5.74
C LYS A 245 -32.33 -10.43 -4.89
N ALA A 246 -32.09 -11.06 -3.73
CA ALA A 246 -33.15 -11.42 -2.78
C ALA A 246 -33.78 -10.18 -2.17
N PHE A 247 -32.98 -9.18 -1.78
CA PHE A 247 -33.47 -7.89 -1.29
C PHE A 247 -34.40 -7.20 -2.29
N HIS A 248 -33.99 -7.14 -3.56
CA HIS A 248 -34.80 -6.51 -4.60
C HIS A 248 -36.14 -7.26 -4.80
N TYR A 249 -36.11 -8.58 -4.82
CA TYR A 249 -37.33 -9.41 -4.90
C TYR A 249 -38.29 -9.16 -3.73
N VAL A 250 -37.78 -9.20 -2.50
CA VAL A 250 -38.59 -8.95 -1.29
C VAL A 250 -39.13 -7.52 -1.27
N LYS A 251 -38.33 -6.54 -1.73
CA LYS A 251 -38.74 -5.14 -1.84
C LYS A 251 -39.88 -4.96 -2.84
N THR A 252 -39.80 -5.61 -4.01
CA THR A 252 -40.89 -5.56 -5.00
C THR A 252 -42.20 -6.13 -4.47
N ASP A 253 -42.15 -7.26 -3.73
CA ASP A 253 -43.33 -7.85 -3.11
C ASP A 253 -43.90 -6.96 -1.99
N TYR A 254 -43.04 -6.32 -1.19
CA TYR A 254 -43.44 -5.37 -0.15
C TYR A 254 -44.13 -4.13 -0.73
N ASP A 255 -43.57 -3.54 -1.78
CA ASP A 255 -44.13 -2.35 -2.42
C ASP A 255 -45.50 -2.65 -3.08
N GLN A 256 -45.65 -3.82 -3.70
CA GLN A 256 -46.94 -4.31 -4.21
C GLN A 256 -47.98 -4.52 -3.11
N PHE A 257 -47.57 -5.07 -1.95
CA PHE A 257 -48.48 -5.25 -0.82
C PHE A 257 -48.89 -3.91 -0.21
N LYS A 258 -47.95 -2.97 -0.09
CA LYS A 258 -48.19 -1.63 0.45
C LYS A 258 -49.10 -0.79 -0.46
N SER A 259 -48.96 -0.88 -1.77
CA SER A 259 -49.86 -0.20 -2.71
C SER A 259 -51.28 -0.75 -2.63
N ARG A 260 -51.44 -2.07 -2.46
CA ARG A 260 -52.76 -2.71 -2.25
C ARG A 260 -53.44 -2.28 -0.95
N ILE A 261 -52.69 -2.13 0.14
CA ILE A 261 -53.25 -1.64 1.42
C ILE A 261 -53.62 -0.16 1.35
N LYS A 262 -52.89 0.66 0.59
CA LYS A 262 -53.18 2.10 0.44
C LYS A 262 -54.30 2.41 -0.56
N GLY A 263 -54.61 1.49 -1.47
CA GLY A 263 -55.65 1.65 -2.50
C GLY A 263 -57.04 1.16 -2.07
N ASN A 264 -57.16 0.57 -0.88
CA ASN A 264 -58.41 0.25 -0.20
C ASN A 264 -58.62 1.23 0.97
#